data_AF-A0AAW5A523-F1
#
_entry.id   AF-A0AAW5A523-F1
#
_cell.length_a   1.000
_cell.length_b   1.000
_cell.length_c   1.000
_cell.angle_alpha   90.00
_cell.angle_beta   90.00
_cell.angle_gamma   90.00
#
_symmetry.space_group_name_H-M   'P 1'
#
loop_
_entity.id
_entity.type
_entity.pdbx_description
1 polymer ?
#
loop_
_entity_poly.entity_id
_entity_poly.type
_entity_poly.pdbx_seq_one_letter_code
_entity_poly.pdbx_strand_id
1 'polypeptide(L)'
;LVLGLGLTMTEAAPVSLFAVGAAAAVGALDGLRHGLVRYRAALLIALLGALFSPLGVFFAHQLPDKILMGLFSALMVLVAWRMLRREKVEAGPSDHGAASWGQKNCMLDQQTGRFSWTAKCTATLAALGAVTGAVSGLLGVGGGFLIVPAFKQLTDVQMRGIVATSLMVISLISLIGVVGAFHAGVVIDTMGWVFIAASIVGMLAGRRLGSRVPARALQIGFASLCVVVAGGMLFNAL
;
A
#
# COMPACT_ATOMS: atom_id res chain seq x y z
N LEU A 1 17.05 1.38 -3.05
CA LEU A 1 17.67 2.55 -2.40
C LEU A 1 18.55 2.10 -1.24
N VAL A 2 17.99 1.60 -0.14
CA VAL A 2 18.79 1.13 1.03
C VAL A 2 19.74 -0.02 0.69
N LEU A 3 19.25 -1.13 0.12
CA LEU A 3 20.09 -2.30 -0.20
C LEU A 3 21.01 -2.10 -1.42
N GLY A 4 20.61 -1.27 -2.38
CA GLY A 4 21.32 -1.14 -3.67
C GLY A 4 22.24 0.07 -3.77
N LEU A 5 21.97 1.14 -3.04
CA LEU A 5 22.75 2.39 -3.04
C LEU A 5 23.33 2.71 -1.66
N GLY A 6 23.09 1.88 -0.64
CA GLY A 6 23.60 2.08 0.72
C GLY A 6 23.02 3.30 1.45
N LEU A 7 21.98 3.93 0.91
CA LEU A 7 21.38 5.14 1.48
C LEU A 7 20.69 4.86 2.82
N THR A 8 20.71 5.86 3.70
CA THR A 8 19.98 5.81 4.98
C THR A 8 18.47 5.75 4.74
N MET A 9 17.71 5.17 5.68
CA MET A 9 16.25 5.04 5.57
C MET A 9 15.55 6.40 5.41
N THR A 10 16.08 7.42 6.08
CA THR A 10 15.58 8.80 6.07
C THR A 10 15.76 9.48 4.71
N GLU A 11 16.88 9.23 4.02
CA GLU A 11 17.13 9.76 2.66
C GLU A 11 16.38 8.96 1.57
N ALA A 12 16.23 7.65 1.77
CA ALA A 12 15.55 6.78 0.82
C ALA A 12 14.03 6.97 0.81
N ALA A 13 13.43 7.35 1.95
CA ALA A 13 11.99 7.47 2.11
C ALA A 13 11.37 8.48 1.12
N PRO A 14 11.80 9.74 1.02
CA PRO A 14 11.22 10.72 0.09
C PRO A 14 11.29 10.30 -1.38
N VAL A 15 12.44 9.77 -1.81
CA VAL A 15 12.65 9.32 -3.19
C VAL A 15 11.71 8.15 -3.53
N SER A 16 11.56 7.21 -2.60
CA SER A 16 10.65 6.07 -2.78
C SER A 16 9.17 6.49 -2.77
N LEU A 17 8.79 7.43 -1.90
CA LEU A 17 7.45 8.02 -1.83
C LEU A 17 7.10 8.71 -3.15
N PHE A 18 8.04 9.46 -3.73
CA PHE A 18 7.85 10.10 -5.02
C PHE A 18 7.70 9.07 -6.14
N ALA A 19 8.60 8.07 -6.20
CA ALA A 19 8.57 7.04 -7.23
C ALA A 19 7.27 6.22 -7.20
N VAL A 20 6.89 5.73 -6.01
CA VAL A 20 5.66 4.98 -5.80
C VAL A 20 4.43 5.86 -6.02
N GLY A 21 4.45 7.11 -5.54
CA GLY A 21 3.36 8.08 -5.71
C GLY A 21 3.09 8.42 -7.17
N ALA A 22 4.13 8.71 -7.95
CA ALA A 22 4.01 9.01 -9.38
C ALA A 22 3.48 7.82 -10.18
N ALA A 23 4.03 6.63 -9.92
CA ALA A 23 3.56 5.42 -10.58
C ALA A 23 2.10 5.11 -10.18
N ALA A 24 1.76 5.21 -8.90
CA ALA A 24 0.40 5.00 -8.40
C ALA A 24 -0.58 6.03 -8.97
N ALA A 25 -0.18 7.28 -9.17
CA ALA A 25 -1.00 8.31 -9.80
C ALA A 25 -1.36 7.94 -11.24
N VAL A 26 -0.40 7.44 -12.02
CA VAL A 26 -0.66 6.93 -13.38
C VAL A 26 -1.68 5.78 -13.35
N GLY A 27 -1.51 4.83 -12.42
CA GLY A 27 -2.44 3.72 -12.24
C GLY A 27 -3.83 4.16 -11.76
N ALA A 28 -3.90 5.15 -10.87
CA ALA A 28 -5.14 5.71 -10.35
C ALA A 28 -5.92 6.48 -11.42
N LEU A 29 -5.24 7.29 -12.24
CA LEU A 29 -5.85 8.02 -13.35
C LEU A 29 -6.51 7.06 -14.35
N ASP A 30 -5.83 5.97 -14.69
CA ASP A 30 -6.39 4.95 -15.57
C ASP A 30 -7.57 4.22 -14.93
N GLY A 31 -7.49 3.90 -13.63
CA GLY A 31 -8.61 3.33 -12.89
C GLY A 31 -9.82 4.27 -12.82
N LEU A 32 -9.58 5.58 -12.71
CA LEU A 32 -10.61 6.63 -12.70
C LEU A 32 -11.32 6.70 -14.05
N ARG A 33 -10.56 6.60 -15.16
CA ARG A 33 -11.11 6.56 -16.53
C ARG A 33 -12.05 5.38 -16.77
N HIS A 34 -11.79 4.24 -16.13
CA HIS A 34 -12.66 3.06 -16.23
C HIS A 34 -13.81 3.04 -15.21
N GLY A 35 -14.00 4.11 -14.42
CA GLY A 35 -15.08 4.20 -13.43
C GLY A 35 -14.95 3.23 -12.25
N LEU A 36 -13.77 2.62 -12.05
CA LEU A 36 -13.53 1.60 -11.02
C LEU A 36 -13.15 2.20 -9.67
N VAL A 37 -12.73 3.47 -9.66
CA VAL A 37 -12.18 4.14 -8.48
C VAL A 37 -13.27 4.73 -7.61
N ARG A 38 -13.21 4.40 -6.32
CA ARG A 38 -14.14 4.91 -5.30
C ARG A 38 -13.56 6.08 -4.55
N TYR A 39 -13.61 7.24 -5.18
CA TYR A 39 -12.98 8.47 -4.71
C TYR A 39 -13.35 8.84 -3.27
N ARG A 40 -14.61 8.67 -2.83
CA ARG A 40 -15.03 9.02 -1.45
C ARG A 40 -14.34 8.17 -0.37
N ALA A 41 -14.25 6.86 -0.61
CA ALA A 41 -13.57 5.95 0.31
C ALA A 41 -12.06 6.19 0.29
N ALA A 42 -11.50 6.41 -0.92
CA ALA A 42 -10.09 6.73 -1.07
C ALA A 42 -9.70 8.02 -0.34
N LEU A 43 -10.52 9.07 -0.48
CA LEU A 43 -10.29 10.37 0.17
C LEU A 43 -10.36 10.24 1.69
N LEU A 44 -11.34 9.52 2.24
CA LEU A 44 -11.46 9.33 3.68
C LEU A 44 -10.22 8.65 4.26
N ILE A 45 -9.76 7.57 3.62
CA ILE A 45 -8.58 6.82 4.06
C ILE A 45 -7.32 7.67 3.92
N ALA A 46 -7.18 8.40 2.81
CA ALA A 46 -6.04 9.28 2.59
C ALA A 46 -6.00 10.43 3.60
N LEU A 47 -7.15 11.05 3.92
CA LEU A 47 -7.24 12.12 4.91
C LEU A 47 -6.88 11.64 6.31
N LEU A 48 -7.45 10.51 6.76
CA LEU A 48 -7.10 9.97 8.07
C LEU A 48 -5.67 9.44 8.11
N GLY A 49 -5.19 8.85 7.02
CA GLY A 49 -3.80 8.41 6.90
C GLY A 49 -2.84 9.58 6.98
N ALA A 50 -3.12 10.68 6.29
CA ALA A 50 -2.35 11.92 6.35
C ALA A 50 -2.36 12.54 7.75
N LEU A 51 -3.50 12.51 8.44
CA LEU A 51 -3.63 13.04 9.81
C LEU A 51 -2.80 12.24 10.82
N PHE A 52 -2.72 10.92 10.66
CA PHE A 52 -1.94 10.03 11.54
C PHE A 52 -0.48 9.81 11.11
N SER A 53 -0.12 10.17 9.87
CA SER A 53 1.25 10.09 9.35
C SER A 53 2.28 10.87 10.19
N PRO A 54 2.08 12.14 10.59
CA PRO A 54 3.08 12.88 11.37
C PRO A 54 3.33 12.23 12.74
N LEU A 55 2.33 11.58 13.32
CA LEU A 55 2.47 10.79 14.55
C LEU A 55 3.48 9.64 14.34
N GLY A 56 3.40 8.94 13.21
CA GLY A 56 4.37 7.89 12.85
C GLY A 56 5.78 8.44 12.65
N VAL A 57 5.92 9.56 11.93
CA VAL A 57 7.23 10.20 11.68
C VAL A 57 7.87 10.68 12.98
N PHE A 58 7.06 11.23 13.90
CA PHE A 58 7.53 11.64 15.21
C PHE A 58 8.12 10.48 16.02
N PHE A 59 7.48 9.30 15.98
CA PHE A 59 8.04 8.09 16.58
C PHE A 59 9.27 7.57 15.84
N ALA A 60 9.33 7.72 14.51
CA ALA A 60 10.47 7.27 13.71
C ALA A 60 11.76 8.00 14.12
N HIS A 61 11.69 9.32 14.33
CA HIS A 61 12.86 10.11 14.75
C HIS A 61 13.39 9.77 16.15
N GLN A 62 12.56 9.18 17.01
CA GLN A 62 12.99 8.76 18.35
C GLN A 62 13.55 7.34 18.39
N LEU A 63 13.42 6.57 17.32
CA LEU A 63 13.85 5.18 17.26
C LEU A 63 15.22 5.07 16.56
N PRO A 64 16.15 4.25 17.10
CA PRO A 64 17.38 3.90 16.39
C PRO A 64 17.08 3.22 15.05
N ASP A 65 17.88 3.50 14.02
CA ASP A 65 17.72 2.94 12.68
C ASP A 65 17.62 1.40 12.67
N LYS A 66 18.38 0.73 13.56
CA LYS A 66 18.34 -0.74 13.72
C LYS A 66 16.95 -1.25 14.13
N ILE A 67 16.28 -0.54 15.03
CA ILE A 67 14.93 -0.89 15.48
C ILE A 67 13.93 -0.65 14.34
N LEU A 68 14.11 0.43 13.58
CA LEU A 68 13.26 0.73 12.44
C LEU A 68 13.36 -0.34 11.33
N MET A 69 14.59 -0.78 11.03
CA MET A 69 14.84 -1.89 10.10
C MET A 69 14.23 -3.20 10.61
N GLY A 70 14.36 -3.49 11.91
CA GLY A 70 13.74 -4.66 12.55
C GLY A 70 12.22 -4.65 12.45
N LEU A 71 11.58 -3.51 12.76
CA LEU A 71 10.12 -3.33 12.63
C LEU A 71 9.66 -3.47 11.17
N PHE A 72 10.39 -2.89 10.22
CA PHE A 72 10.08 -3.03 8.80
C PHE A 72 10.18 -4.48 8.32
N SER A 73 11.25 -5.18 8.71
CA SER A 73 11.44 -6.61 8.38
C SER A 73 10.33 -7.47 8.99
N ALA A 74 10.00 -7.28 10.27
CA ALA A 74 8.91 -7.97 10.94
C ALA A 74 7.56 -7.73 10.24
N LEU A 75 7.27 -6.50 9.83
CA LEU A 75 6.08 -6.17 9.07
C LEU A 75 6.05 -6.89 7.71
N MET A 76 7.16 -6.90 6.97
CA MET A 76 7.26 -7.58 5.67
C MET A 76 7.02 -9.09 5.81
N VAL A 77 7.60 -9.71 6.83
CA VAL A 77 7.36 -11.14 7.14
C VAL A 77 5.89 -11.35 7.50
N LEU A 78 5.30 -10.50 8.33
CA LEU A 78 3.89 -10.60 8.72
C LEU A 78 2.95 -10.47 7.51
N VAL A 79 3.23 -9.56 6.59
CA VAL A 79 2.46 -9.37 5.35
C VAL A 79 2.58 -10.58 4.44
N ALA A 80 3.81 -11.05 4.17
CA ALA A 80 4.06 -12.24 3.37
C ALA A 80 3.37 -13.47 3.96
N TRP A 81 3.51 -13.66 5.27
CA TRP A 81 2.86 -14.73 6.02
C TRP A 81 1.33 -14.68 5.89
N ARG A 82 0.73 -13.49 6.07
CA ARG A 82 -0.72 -13.30 5.98
C ARG A 82 -1.24 -13.58 4.57
N MET A 83 -0.50 -13.19 3.53
CA MET A 83 -0.86 -13.49 2.14
C MET A 83 -0.81 -15.00 1.86
N LEU A 84 0.23 -15.70 2.32
CA LEU A 84 0.39 -17.15 2.11
C LEU A 84 -0.62 -18.00 2.91
N ARG A 85 -0.94 -17.62 4.16
CA ARG A 85 -1.92 -18.37 4.97
C ARG A 85 -3.34 -18.29 4.42
N ARG A 86 -3.70 -17.24 3.67
CA ARG A 86 -5.05 -17.07 3.12
C ARG A 86 -5.38 -18.04 2.00
N GLU A 87 -4.37 -18.45 1.24
CA GLU A 87 -4.53 -19.39 0.13
C GLU A 87 -5.00 -20.77 0.60
N LYS A 88 -4.66 -21.16 1.84
CA LYS A 88 -5.16 -22.41 2.44
C LYS A 88 -6.64 -22.37 2.84
N VAL A 89 -7.23 -21.18 3.00
CA VAL A 89 -8.63 -21.00 3.41
C VAL A 89 -9.56 -20.81 2.20
N GLU A 90 -9.06 -20.24 1.10
CA GLU A 90 -9.83 -20.02 -0.15
C GLU A 90 -9.75 -21.21 -1.13
N ALA A 91 -9.08 -22.32 -0.80
CA ALA A 91 -9.04 -23.56 -1.60
C ALA A 91 -10.30 -24.45 -1.40
N GLY A 92 -11.44 -23.84 -1.11
CA GLY A 92 -12.77 -24.46 -1.24
C GLY A 92 -13.33 -24.22 -2.65
N PRO A 93 -14.29 -25.03 -3.14
CA PRO A 93 -14.79 -24.95 -4.51
C PRO A 93 -15.24 -23.54 -4.87
N SER A 94 -14.81 -23.09 -6.05
CA SER A 94 -15.19 -21.82 -6.65
C SER A 94 -16.69 -21.80 -6.94
N ASP A 95 -17.48 -21.38 -5.96
CA ASP A 95 -18.90 -21.14 -6.16
C ASP A 95 -19.12 -19.66 -6.50
N HIS A 96 -19.62 -19.41 -7.70
CA HIS A 96 -20.04 -18.09 -8.15
C HIS A 96 -21.38 -17.74 -7.48
N GLY A 97 -21.36 -17.49 -6.18
CA GLY A 97 -22.56 -17.13 -5.44
C GLY A 97 -22.43 -17.46 -3.96
N ALA A 98 -22.81 -16.51 -3.11
CA ALA A 98 -22.98 -16.67 -1.67
C ALA A 98 -21.69 -16.92 -0.84
N ALA A 99 -20.86 -15.88 -0.71
CA ALA A 99 -20.04 -15.73 0.49
C ALA A 99 -20.93 -15.30 1.69
N SER A 100 -21.72 -16.23 2.22
CA SER A 100 -22.29 -16.16 3.57
C SER A 100 -21.30 -16.93 4.47
N TRP A 101 -20.69 -16.41 5.54
CA TRP A 101 -21.31 -15.81 6.72
C TRP A 101 -20.26 -14.95 7.47
N GLY A 102 -20.65 -13.76 7.93
CA GLY A 102 -19.88 -12.98 8.92
C GLY A 102 -19.66 -11.52 8.56
N GLN A 103 -20.74 -10.73 8.50
CA GLN A 103 -20.76 -9.28 8.75
C GLN A 103 -19.50 -8.51 8.29
N LYS A 104 -19.26 -8.40 6.97
CA LYS A 104 -18.30 -7.41 6.47
C LYS A 104 -18.85 -6.02 6.80
N ASN A 105 -18.12 -5.24 7.62
CA ASN A 105 -18.58 -3.95 8.16
C ASN A 105 -18.94 -2.91 7.08
N CYS A 106 -18.39 -3.03 5.86
CA CYS A 106 -18.70 -2.20 4.70
C CYS A 106 -19.31 -3.07 3.60
N MET A 107 -20.62 -3.04 3.45
CA MET A 107 -21.27 -3.61 2.29
C MET A 107 -21.25 -2.60 1.15
N LEU A 108 -20.98 -3.10 -0.04
CA LEU A 108 -21.18 -2.36 -1.26
C LEU A 108 -22.63 -2.55 -1.69
N ASP A 109 -23.36 -1.47 -1.89
CA ASP A 109 -24.64 -1.53 -2.57
C ASP A 109 -24.42 -1.86 -4.05
N GLN A 110 -24.89 -3.04 -4.46
CA GLN A 110 -24.68 -3.64 -5.77
C GLN A 110 -25.51 -2.96 -6.87
N GLN A 111 -26.54 -2.16 -6.50
CA GLN A 111 -27.36 -1.41 -7.45
C GLN A 111 -26.82 -0.01 -7.75
N THR A 112 -26.17 0.62 -6.77
CA THR A 112 -25.65 1.99 -6.92
C THR A 112 -24.13 2.07 -7.12
N GLY A 113 -23.41 0.98 -6.88
CA GLY A 113 -21.94 0.96 -6.89
C GLY A 113 -21.31 1.80 -5.76
N ARG A 114 -22.12 2.27 -4.79
CA ARG A 114 -21.69 3.11 -3.66
C ARG A 114 -21.60 2.28 -2.38
N PHE A 115 -20.69 2.64 -1.49
CA PHE A 115 -20.64 2.03 -0.16
C PHE A 115 -21.88 2.39 0.67
N SER A 116 -22.45 1.44 1.41
CA SER A 116 -23.38 1.78 2.47
C SER A 116 -22.58 2.41 3.62
N TRP A 117 -22.77 3.72 3.80
CA TRP A 117 -22.07 4.49 4.83
C TRP A 117 -22.69 4.20 6.20
N THR A 118 -22.45 3.00 6.74
CA THR A 118 -22.79 2.66 8.12
C THR A 118 -21.68 3.13 9.06
N ALA A 119 -22.02 3.54 10.29
CA ALA A 119 -21.03 3.96 11.30
C ALA A 119 -19.91 2.94 11.54
N LYS A 120 -20.24 1.64 11.46
CA LYS A 120 -19.24 0.55 11.55
C LYS A 120 -18.30 0.51 10.35
N CYS A 121 -18.80 0.81 9.15
CA CYS A 121 -18.02 0.86 7.92
C CYS A 121 -17.02 2.00 7.97
N THR A 122 -17.50 3.21 8.29
CA THR A 122 -16.66 4.40 8.38
C THR A 122 -15.59 4.25 9.46
N ALA A 123 -15.95 3.70 10.63
CA ALA A 123 -14.98 3.40 11.68
C ALA A 123 -13.88 2.43 11.24
N THR A 124 -14.21 1.37 10.49
CA THR A 124 -13.19 0.43 10.00
C THR A 124 -12.28 1.02 8.93
N LEU A 125 -12.82 1.81 8.00
CA LEU A 125 -12.01 2.49 6.98
C LEU A 125 -11.15 3.58 7.62
N ALA A 126 -11.68 4.28 8.61
CA ALA A 126 -10.96 5.25 9.41
C ALA A 126 -9.80 4.61 10.18
N ALA A 127 -10.05 3.50 10.88
CA ALA A 127 -9.02 2.74 11.58
C ALA A 127 -7.95 2.21 10.62
N LEU A 128 -8.35 1.73 9.44
CA LEU A 128 -7.39 1.31 8.42
C LEU A 128 -6.53 2.48 7.96
N GLY A 129 -7.13 3.62 7.66
CA GLY A 129 -6.39 4.85 7.29
C GLY A 129 -5.43 5.28 8.38
N ALA A 130 -5.87 5.32 9.64
CA ALA A 130 -5.05 5.69 10.78
C ALA A 130 -3.86 4.74 10.98
N VAL A 131 -4.10 3.42 10.97
CA VAL A 131 -3.05 2.40 11.14
C VAL A 131 -2.08 2.43 9.96
N THR A 132 -2.59 2.45 8.73
CA THR A 132 -1.72 2.49 7.53
C THR A 132 -0.95 3.79 7.44
N GLY A 133 -1.54 4.93 7.82
CA GLY A 133 -0.89 6.23 7.91
C GLY A 133 0.20 6.28 8.97
N ALA A 134 -0.08 5.82 10.18
CA ALA A 134 0.91 5.76 11.27
C ALA A 134 2.09 4.84 10.90
N VAL A 135 1.81 3.65 10.36
CA VAL A 135 2.86 2.70 9.93
C VAL A 135 3.64 3.25 8.73
N SER A 136 2.94 3.91 7.79
CA SER A 136 3.58 4.54 6.64
C SER A 136 4.49 5.71 7.05
N GLY A 137 4.06 6.52 8.01
CA GLY A 137 4.86 7.62 8.56
C GLY A 137 6.05 7.10 9.38
N LEU A 138 5.86 6.01 10.12
CA LEU A 138 6.92 5.37 10.89
C LEU A 138 8.01 4.80 9.97
N LEU A 139 7.62 4.03 8.97
CA LEU A 139 8.55 3.26 8.13
C LEU A 139 9.01 4.01 6.87
N GLY A 140 8.32 5.09 6.48
CA GLY A 140 8.67 5.90 5.32
C GLY A 140 8.44 5.24 3.95
N VAL A 141 7.83 4.04 3.90
CA VAL A 141 7.74 3.21 2.68
C VAL A 141 6.48 3.47 1.84
N GLY A 142 5.57 4.33 2.30
CA GLY A 142 4.27 4.54 1.65
C GLY A 142 3.39 3.30 1.84
N GLY A 143 2.39 3.38 2.71
CA GLY A 143 1.58 2.24 3.22
C GLY A 143 0.77 1.42 2.19
N GLY A 144 1.02 1.57 0.89
CA GLY A 144 0.30 0.95 -0.21
C GLY A 144 0.25 -0.57 -0.21
N PHE A 145 1.33 -1.23 0.23
CA PHE A 145 1.36 -2.69 0.31
C PHE A 145 0.45 -3.26 1.41
N LEU A 146 0.10 -2.46 2.43
CA LEU A 146 -0.87 -2.82 3.45
C LEU A 146 -2.31 -2.54 3.02
N ILE A 147 -2.52 -1.47 2.25
CA ILE A 147 -3.84 -1.01 1.84
C ILE A 147 -4.55 -2.08 1.00
N VAL A 148 -3.90 -2.63 -0.03
CA VAL A 148 -4.53 -3.62 -0.94
C VAL A 148 -5.06 -4.87 -0.21
N PRO A 149 -4.26 -5.62 0.58
CA PRO A 149 -4.74 -6.83 1.25
C PRO A 149 -5.75 -6.54 2.37
N ALA A 150 -5.69 -5.38 3.01
CA ALA A 150 -6.66 -4.96 4.01
C ALA A 150 -8.00 -4.62 3.37
N PHE A 151 -7.99 -3.90 2.25
CA PHE A 151 -9.20 -3.55 1.51
C PHE A 151 -9.92 -4.80 0.96
N LYS A 152 -9.17 -5.81 0.47
CA LYS A 152 -9.73 -7.13 0.10
C LYS A 152 -10.47 -7.80 1.27
N GLN A 153 -9.99 -7.63 2.50
CA GLN A 153 -10.63 -8.26 3.66
C GLN A 153 -11.90 -7.54 4.10
N LEU A 154 -11.91 -6.21 3.99
CA LEU A 154 -12.96 -5.36 4.56
C LEU A 154 -14.12 -5.11 3.59
N THR A 155 -13.95 -5.39 2.31
CA THR A 155 -14.87 -4.97 1.25
C THR A 155 -15.10 -6.09 0.23
N ASP A 156 -16.30 -6.17 -0.34
CA ASP A 156 -16.72 -7.17 -1.33
C ASP A 156 -16.55 -6.72 -2.80
N VAL A 157 -15.69 -5.73 -3.03
CA VAL A 157 -15.46 -5.13 -4.35
C VAL A 157 -14.61 -6.08 -5.18
N GLN A 158 -14.93 -6.17 -6.47
CA GLN A 158 -14.12 -6.92 -7.43
C GLN A 158 -12.65 -6.46 -7.37
N MET A 159 -11.71 -7.38 -7.45
CA MET A 159 -10.26 -7.12 -7.28
C MET A 159 -9.77 -5.90 -8.08
N ARG A 160 -10.29 -5.68 -9.30
CA ARG A 160 -9.98 -4.51 -10.13
C ARG A 160 -10.32 -3.17 -9.47
N GLY A 161 -11.50 -3.05 -8.85
CA GLY A 161 -11.91 -1.84 -8.14
C GLY A 161 -11.12 -1.60 -6.86
N ILE A 162 -10.70 -2.69 -6.18
CA ILE A 162 -9.85 -2.61 -4.98
C ILE A 162 -8.48 -2.06 -5.34
N VAL A 163 -7.84 -2.61 -6.38
CA VAL A 163 -6.54 -2.16 -6.86
C VAL A 163 -6.60 -0.70 -7.28
N ALA A 164 -7.60 -0.33 -8.10
CA ALA A 164 -7.78 1.04 -8.55
C ALA A 164 -7.98 2.04 -7.39
N THR A 165 -8.83 1.71 -6.41
CA THR A 165 -9.08 2.55 -5.24
C THR A 165 -7.84 2.65 -4.34
N SER A 166 -7.09 1.56 -4.17
CA SER A 166 -5.85 1.55 -3.38
C SER A 166 -4.76 2.39 -4.04
N LEU A 167 -4.61 2.32 -5.37
CA LEU A 167 -3.67 3.16 -6.12
C LEU A 167 -3.98 4.65 -5.93
N MET A 168 -5.26 5.03 -5.89
CA MET A 168 -5.65 6.41 -5.59
C MET A 168 -5.35 6.83 -4.15
N VAL A 169 -5.56 5.94 -3.17
CA VAL A 169 -5.14 6.21 -1.78
C VAL A 169 -3.63 6.42 -1.71
N ILE A 170 -2.86 5.53 -2.34
CA ILE A 170 -1.40 5.59 -2.37
C ILE A 170 -0.92 6.88 -3.01
N SER A 171 -1.49 7.28 -4.16
CA SER A 171 -1.11 8.53 -4.82
C SER A 171 -1.39 9.74 -3.95
N LEU A 172 -2.54 9.77 -3.25
CA LEU A 172 -2.91 10.88 -2.37
C LEU A 172 -1.98 10.97 -1.15
N ILE A 173 -1.73 9.86 -0.45
CA ILE A 173 -0.83 9.84 0.71
C ILE A 173 0.60 10.20 0.28
N SER A 174 1.06 9.67 -0.85
CA SER A 174 2.41 9.96 -1.36
C SER A 174 2.55 11.41 -1.76
N LEU A 175 1.53 12.02 -2.37
CA LEU A 175 1.53 13.44 -2.69
C LEU A 175 1.73 14.29 -1.43
N ILE A 176 1.00 13.97 -0.35
CA ILE A 176 1.13 14.67 0.94
C ILE A 176 2.53 14.47 1.54
N GLY A 177 3.04 13.24 1.54
CA GLY A 177 4.39 12.93 2.05
C GLY A 177 5.50 13.62 1.27
N VAL A 178 5.37 13.69 -0.06
CA VAL A 178 6.30 14.39 -0.94
C VAL A 178 6.28 15.90 -0.69
N VAL A 179 5.09 16.50 -0.58
CA VAL A 179 4.97 17.94 -0.25
C VAL A 179 5.62 18.23 1.10
N GLY A 180 5.41 17.36 2.10
CA GLY A 180 6.09 17.46 3.40
C GLY A 180 7.61 17.37 3.29
N ALA A 181 8.13 16.44 2.48
CA ALA A 181 9.57 16.28 2.27
C ALA A 181 10.21 17.47 1.54
N PHE A 182 9.53 18.05 0.54
CA PHE A 182 9.98 19.27 -0.12
C PHE A 182 9.96 20.47 0.84
N HIS A 183 8.95 20.58 1.71
CA HIS A 183 8.92 21.62 2.74
C HIS A 183 10.06 21.47 3.75
N ALA A 184 10.51 20.23 4.01
CA ALA A 184 11.68 19.94 4.83
C ALA A 184 13.03 20.18 4.10
N GLY A 185 13.02 20.63 2.84
CA GLY A 185 14.23 20.97 2.09
C GLY A 185 14.94 19.79 1.42
N VAL A 186 14.28 18.64 1.26
CA VAL A 186 14.87 17.47 0.60
C VAL A 186 14.98 17.71 -0.91
N VAL A 187 16.20 17.59 -1.45
CA VAL A 187 16.47 17.71 -2.89
C VAL A 187 16.66 16.33 -3.50
N ILE A 188 15.94 16.05 -4.59
CA ILE A 188 16.08 14.79 -5.33
C ILE A 188 17.25 14.91 -6.29
N ASP A 189 18.30 14.12 -6.07
CA ASP A 189 19.46 14.04 -6.97
C ASP A 189 19.10 13.33 -8.30
N THR A 190 19.97 13.45 -9.30
CA THR A 190 19.85 12.84 -10.63
C THR A 190 19.52 11.34 -10.56
N MET A 191 20.14 10.61 -9.62
CA MET A 191 19.87 9.18 -9.41
C MET A 191 18.44 8.91 -8.96
N GLY A 192 17.85 9.82 -8.18
CA GLY A 192 16.45 9.74 -7.76
C GLY A 192 15.49 9.84 -8.94
N TRP A 193 15.76 10.75 -9.89
CA TRP A 193 14.96 10.89 -11.11
C TRP A 193 14.99 9.64 -12.00
N VAL A 194 16.17 9.01 -12.15
CA VAL A 194 16.31 7.74 -12.88
C VAL A 194 15.50 6.64 -12.20
N PHE A 195 15.54 6.57 -10.87
CA PHE A 195 14.76 5.59 -10.10
C PHE A 195 13.24 5.80 -10.24
N ILE A 196 12.79 7.05 -10.25
CA ILE A 196 11.38 7.40 -10.46
C ILE A 196 10.94 6.97 -11.87
N ALA A 197 11.72 7.30 -12.90
CA ALA A 197 11.42 6.90 -14.27
C ALA A 197 11.37 5.38 -14.42
N ALA A 198 12.36 4.67 -13.87
CA ALA A 198 12.39 3.21 -13.86
C ALA A 198 11.19 2.60 -13.11
N SER A 199 10.73 3.22 -12.03
CA SER A 199 9.57 2.78 -11.25
C SER A 199 8.26 2.94 -12.03
N ILE A 200 8.09 4.05 -12.76
CA ILE A 200 6.92 4.28 -13.62
C ILE A 200 6.89 3.25 -14.76
N VAL A 201 8.02 3.03 -15.43
CA VAL A 201 8.15 2.02 -16.50
C VAL A 201 7.89 0.62 -15.95
N GLY A 202 8.49 0.28 -14.81
CA GLY A 202 8.31 -0.99 -14.11
C GLY A 202 6.85 -1.23 -13.72
N MET A 203 6.13 -0.21 -13.22
CA MET A 203 4.71 -0.32 -12.92
C MET A 203 3.86 -0.54 -14.17
N LEU A 204 4.12 0.21 -15.25
CA LEU A 204 3.41 0.05 -16.52
C LEU A 204 3.62 -1.36 -17.11
N ALA A 205 4.85 -1.85 -17.09
CA ALA A 205 5.22 -3.20 -17.53
C ALA A 205 4.58 -4.27 -16.64
N GLY A 206 4.72 -4.14 -15.31
CA GLY A 206 4.14 -5.05 -14.32
C GLY A 206 2.61 -5.10 -14.40
N ARG A 207 1.96 -3.98 -14.71
CA ARG A 207 0.51 -3.92 -14.93
C ARG A 207 0.07 -4.66 -16.19
N ARG A 208 0.81 -4.50 -17.31
CA ARG A 208 0.52 -5.24 -18.54
C ARG A 208 0.76 -6.74 -18.39
N LEU A 209 1.78 -7.13 -17.63
CA LEU A 209 2.06 -8.53 -17.36
C LEU A 209 1.06 -9.13 -16.37
N GLY A 210 0.70 -8.37 -15.33
CA GLY A 210 -0.25 -8.77 -14.29
C GLY A 210 -1.67 -9.03 -14.79
N SER A 211 -2.08 -8.47 -15.94
CA SER A 211 -3.38 -8.80 -16.54
C SER A 211 -3.45 -10.22 -17.11
N ARG A 212 -2.29 -10.86 -17.38
CA ARG A 212 -2.19 -12.23 -17.89
C ARG A 212 -1.84 -13.26 -16.82
N VAL A 213 -1.43 -12.82 -15.64
CA VAL A 213 -0.96 -13.71 -14.56
C VAL A 213 -2.09 -13.95 -13.57
N PRO A 214 -2.35 -15.20 -13.15
CA PRO A 214 -3.36 -15.49 -12.14
C PRO A 214 -3.02 -14.79 -10.81
N ALA A 215 -4.03 -14.28 -10.11
CA ALA A 215 -3.86 -13.54 -8.87
C ALA A 215 -2.99 -14.28 -7.83
N ARG A 216 -3.06 -15.62 -7.81
CA ARG A 216 -2.24 -16.50 -6.97
C ARG A 216 -0.74 -16.36 -7.23
N ALA A 217 -0.31 -16.42 -8.48
CA ALA A 217 1.10 -16.28 -8.84
C ALA A 217 1.64 -14.88 -8.51
N LEU A 218 0.82 -13.83 -8.69
CA LEU A 218 1.19 -12.47 -8.30
C LEU A 218 1.33 -12.33 -6.77
N GLN A 219 0.45 -12.97 -6.00
CA GLN A 219 0.52 -12.99 -4.53
C GLN A 219 1.76 -13.72 -4.02
N ILE A 220 2.06 -14.91 -4.56
CA ILE A 220 3.26 -15.68 -4.20
C ILE A 220 4.53 -14.90 -4.59
N GLY A 221 4.56 -14.30 -5.78
CA GLY A 221 5.67 -13.47 -6.23
C GLY A 221 5.93 -12.29 -5.29
N PHE A 222 4.88 -11.55 -4.92
CA PHE A 222 4.99 -10.44 -3.96
C PHE A 222 5.45 -10.91 -2.57
N ALA A 223 4.87 -12.00 -2.05
CA ALA A 223 5.25 -12.56 -0.77
C ALA A 223 6.72 -13.01 -0.76
N SER A 224 7.19 -13.65 -1.84
CA SER A 224 8.59 -14.05 -1.97
C SER A 224 9.54 -12.85 -1.96
N LEU A 225 9.19 -11.78 -2.68
CA LEU A 225 9.97 -10.54 -2.70
C LEU A 225 10.04 -9.90 -1.30
N CYS A 226 8.91 -9.84 -0.58
CA CYS A 226 8.88 -9.33 0.80
C CYS A 226 9.81 -10.12 1.72
N VAL A 227 9.82 -11.46 1.62
CA VAL A 227 10.70 -12.31 2.43
C VAL A 227 12.17 -12.08 2.08
N VAL A 228 12.51 -11.96 0.80
CA VAL A 228 13.88 -11.66 0.35
C VAL A 228 14.36 -10.31 0.88
N VAL A 229 13.54 -9.26 0.76
CA VAL A 229 13.88 -7.92 1.28
C VAL A 229 13.97 -7.93 2.80
N ALA A 230 13.04 -8.59 3.49
CA ALA A 230 13.06 -8.72 4.94
C ALA A 230 14.34 -9.42 5.44
N GLY A 231 14.72 -10.51 4.78
CA GLY A 231 15.96 -11.23 5.04
C GLY A 231 17.19 -10.34 4.81
N GLY A 232 17.28 -9.69 3.64
CA GLY A 232 18.39 -8.79 3.31
C GLY A 232 18.55 -7.64 4.30
N MET A 233 17.45 -7.06 4.77
CA MET A 233 17.50 -6.01 5.80
C MET A 233 17.90 -6.55 7.16
N LEU A 234 17.50 -7.77 7.53
CA LEU A 234 17.89 -8.39 8.79
C LEU A 234 19.39 -8.72 8.80
N PHE A 235 19.93 -9.22 7.68
CA PHE A 235 21.37 -9.45 7.53
C PHE A 235 22.20 -8.17 7.62
N ASN A 236 21.69 -7.05 7.10
CA ASN A 236 22.38 -5.75 7.18
C ASN A 236 22.23 -5.07 8.56
N ALA A 237 21.26 -5.49 9.37
CA ALA A 237 21.00 -4.92 10.69
C ALA A 237 21.75 -5.63 11.84
N LEU A 238 22.16 -6.89 11.63
CA LEU A 238 23.01 -7.70 12.51
C LEU A 238 24.48 -7.27 12.37
#